data_AF-A0A946G5T7-F1
#
_entry.id   AF-A0A946G5T7-F1
#
_cell.length_a   1.000
_cell.length_b   1.000
_cell.length_c   1.000
_cell.angle_alpha   90.00
_cell.angle_beta   90.00
_cell.angle_gamma   90.00
#
_symmetry.space_group_name_H-M   'P 1'
#
loop_
_entity.id
_entity.type
_entity.pdbx_description
1 polymer ?
#
loop_
_entity_poly.entity_id
_entity_poly.type
_entity_poly.pdbx_seq_one_letter_code
_entity_poly.pdbx_strand_id
1 'polypeptide(L)' 'MTKISASITNPKSIKAANEIFTNFVNIDELQAIASKRISKYFNTESAVITASAAGGLTESVASMMTGN' A
#
# COMPACT_ATOMS: atom_id res chain seq x y z
N MET A 1 15.06 7.74 12.34
CA MET A 1 13.72 8.15 11.85
C MET A 1 12.63 7.10 12.12
N THR A 2 12.83 5.82 11.80
CA THR A 2 11.84 4.73 12.02
C THR A 2 11.28 4.63 13.44
N LYS A 3 12.06 4.99 14.47
CA LYS A 3 11.69 4.81 15.89
C LYS A 3 10.51 5.67 16.36
N ILE A 4 10.21 6.80 15.68
CA ILE A 4 9.17 7.75 16.11
C ILE A 4 8.16 8.03 14.98
N SER A 5 8.61 8.19 13.74
CA SER A 5 7.70 8.55 12.64
C SER A 5 6.91 7.36 12.07
N ALA A 6 7.39 6.13 12.20
CA ALA A 6 6.66 4.94 11.73
C ALA A 6 5.58 4.46 12.72
N SER A 7 5.57 4.98 13.95
CA SER A 7 4.68 4.53 15.03
C SER A 7 3.47 5.43 15.26
N ILE A 8 3.27 6.46 14.43
CA ILE A 8 2.14 7.40 14.57
C ILE A 8 1.03 7.07 13.58
N THR A 9 -0.10 6.62 14.10
CA THR A 9 -1.33 6.41 13.30
C THR A 9 -2.38 7.40 13.80
N ASN A 10 -2.99 8.15 12.87
CA ASN A 10 -4.02 9.12 13.27
C ASN A 10 -5.31 8.41 13.73
N PRO A 11 -6.15 9.06 14.57
CA PRO A 11 -7.37 8.45 15.11
C PRO A 11 -8.35 7.93 14.06
N LYS A 12 -8.43 8.60 12.90
CA LYS A 12 -9.32 8.20 11.80
C LYS A 12 -8.88 6.87 11.18
N SER A 13 -7.58 6.68 10.97
CA SER A 13 -6.99 5.44 10.47
C SER A 13 -7.16 4.28 11.46
N ILE A 14 -7.00 4.54 12.77
CA ILE A 14 -7.26 3.53 13.82
C ILE A 14 -8.72 3.08 13.79
N LYS A 15 -9.67 4.03 13.72
CA LYS A 15 -11.10 3.70 13.65
C LYS A 15 -11.43 2.85 12.41
N ALA A 16 -10.96 3.26 11.24
CA ALA A 16 -11.17 2.53 10.00
C ALA A 16 -10.61 1.10 10.07
N ALA A 17 -9.38 0.92 10.59
CA ALA A 17 -8.80 -0.41 10.75
C ALA A 17 -9.65 -1.32 11.65
N ASN A 18 -10.11 -0.80 12.79
CA ASN A 18 -10.97 -1.55 13.72
C ASN A 18 -12.32 -1.94 13.10
N GLU A 19 -12.92 -1.09 12.26
CA GLU A 19 -14.18 -1.39 11.55
C GLU A 19 -14.02 -2.53 10.53
N ILE A 20 -12.82 -2.72 9.97
CA ILE A 20 -12.57 -3.67 8.89
C ILE A 20 -12.14 -5.05 9.43
N PHE A 21 -11.47 -5.11 10.59
CA PHE A 21 -10.88 -6.36 11.12
C PHE A 21 -11.87 -7.52 11.36
N THR A 22 -13.16 -7.23 11.57
CA THR A 22 -14.19 -8.27 11.78
C THR A 22 -14.80 -8.80 10.49
N ASN A 23 -14.43 -8.24 9.34
CA ASN A 23 -14.98 -8.59 8.04
C ASN A 23 -13.96 -9.36 7.20
N PHE A 24 -14.46 -10.22 6.30
CA PHE A 24 -13.63 -10.77 5.24
C PHE A 24 -13.39 -9.69 4.18
N VAL A 25 -12.13 -9.36 3.94
CA VAL A 25 -11.75 -8.32 2.99
C VAL A 25 -11.25 -8.96 1.71
N ASN A 26 -11.82 -8.58 0.57
CA ASN A 26 -11.21 -8.85 -0.71
C ASN A 26 -9.94 -7.99 -0.85
N ILE A 27 -8.77 -8.62 -0.68
CA ILE A 27 -7.50 -7.91 -0.65
C ILE A 27 -7.16 -7.32 -2.03
N ASP A 28 -7.56 -7.97 -3.12
CA ASP A 28 -7.28 -7.53 -4.49
C ASP A 28 -8.04 -6.23 -4.79
N GLU A 29 -9.31 -6.16 -4.41
CA GLU A 29 -10.11 -4.95 -4.54
C GLU A 29 -9.59 -3.82 -3.65
N LEU A 30 -9.22 -4.13 -2.40
CA LEU A 30 -8.66 -3.13 -1.48
C LEU A 30 -7.36 -2.54 -2.04
N GLN A 31 -6.46 -3.39 -2.55
CA GLN A 31 -5.21 -2.96 -3.16
C GLN A 31 -5.46 -2.14 -4.43
N ALA A 32 -6.40 -2.54 -5.31
CA ALA A 32 -6.75 -1.78 -6.50
C ALA A 32 -7.28 -0.37 -6.17
N ILE A 33 -8.12 -0.25 -5.14
CA ILE A 33 -8.63 1.04 -4.66
C ILE A 33 -7.49 1.90 -4.10
N ALA A 34 -6.61 1.31 -3.28
CA ALA A 34 -5.46 2.00 -2.70
C ALA A 34 -4.48 2.49 -3.78
N SER A 35 -4.13 1.63 -4.73
CA SER A 35 -3.31 1.95 -5.90
C SER A 35 -3.87 3.12 -6.69
N LYS A 36 -5.16 3.08 -7.06
CA LYS A 36 -5.82 4.18 -7.78
C LYS A 36 -5.76 5.51 -7.02
N ARG A 37 -5.93 5.46 -5.69
CA ARG A 37 -5.85 6.63 -4.82
C ARG A 37 -4.44 7.23 -4.86
N ILE A 38 -3.42 6.40 -4.74
CA ILE A 38 -2.01 6.79 -4.72
C ILE A 38 -1.59 7.37 -6.07
N SER A 39 -1.89 6.68 -7.18
CA SER A 39 -1.57 7.17 -8.54
C SER A 39 -2.14 8.57 -8.79
N LYS A 40 -3.38 8.82 -8.34
CA LYS A 40 -4.01 10.15 -8.44
C LYS A 40 -3.25 11.22 -7.66
N TYR A 41 -2.78 10.93 -6.45
CA TYR A 41 -2.07 11.90 -5.62
C TYR A 41 -0.65 12.19 -6.12
N PHE A 42 0.03 11.18 -6.68
CA PHE A 42 1.38 11.32 -7.23
C PHE A 42 1.40 11.66 -8.73
N ASN A 43 0.24 11.77 -9.37
CA ASN A 43 0.08 12.01 -10.80
C ASN A 43 0.88 11.01 -11.67
N THR A 44 0.78 9.72 -11.32
CA THR A 44 1.41 8.61 -12.06
C THR A 44 0.37 7.82 -12.84
N GLU A 45 0.79 7.13 -13.90
CA GLU A 45 -0.08 6.26 -14.69
C GLU A 45 -0.60 5.08 -13.87
N SER A 46 0.28 4.49 -13.04
CA SER A 46 -0.05 3.37 -12.17
C SER A 46 0.74 3.46 -10.86
N ALA A 47 0.27 2.75 -9.85
CA ALA A 47 0.94 2.54 -8.57
C ALA A 47 0.60 1.14 -8.07
N VAL A 48 1.58 0.49 -7.44
CA VAL A 48 1.40 -0.82 -6.82
C VAL A 48 1.65 -0.71 -5.32
N ILE A 49 0.80 -1.36 -4.53
CA ILE A 49 0.98 -1.50 -3.08
C ILE A 49 1.59 -2.87 -2.80
N THR A 50 2.69 -2.88 -2.06
CA THR A 50 3.36 -4.10 -1.63
C THR A 50 3.39 -4.18 -0.11
N ALA A 51 3.79 -5.33 0.44
CA ALA A 51 3.83 -5.53 1.90
C ALA A 51 4.78 -4.57 2.62
N SER A 52 5.80 -4.05 1.94
CA SER A 52 6.75 -3.08 2.48
C SER A 52 7.54 -2.37 1.38
N ALA A 53 8.20 -1.26 1.73
CA ALA A 53 9.11 -0.57 0.80
C ALA A 53 10.22 -1.49 0.27
N ALA A 54 10.76 -2.39 1.09
CA ALA A 54 11.77 -3.36 0.66
C ALA A 54 11.20 -4.34 -0.39
N GLY A 55 9.98 -4.85 -0.18
CA GLY A 55 9.29 -5.69 -1.16
C GLY A 55 9.05 -4.96 -2.49
N GLY A 56 8.61 -3.71 -2.44
CA GLY A 56 8.44 -2.88 -3.65
C GLY A 56 9.74 -2.69 -4.44
N LEU A 57 10.88 -2.49 -3.76
CA LEU A 57 12.17 -2.40 -4.44
C LEU A 57 12.57 -3.73 -5.09
N THR A 58 12.40 -4.86 -4.38
CA THR A 58 12.70 -6.19 -4.92
C THR A 58 11.83 -6.52 -6.13
N GLU A 59 10.53 -6.30 -6.05
CA GLU A 59 9.59 -6.53 -7.16
C GLU A 59 9.88 -5.60 -8.36
N SER A 60 10.27 -4.35 -8.11
CA SER A 60 10.66 -3.42 -9.18
C SER A 60 11.90 -3.90 -9.93
N VAL A 61 12.91 -4.40 -9.22
CA VAL A 61 14.11 -4.95 -9.87
C VAL A 61 13.78 -6.24 -10.61
N ALA A 62 13.06 -7.16 -9.97
CA ALA A 62 12.67 -8.43 -10.59
C ALA A 62 11.84 -8.19 -11.87
N SER A 63 10.84 -7.31 -11.81
CA SER A 63 10.00 -6.98 -12.97
C SER A 63 10.79 -6.34 -14.13
N MET A 64 11.84 -5.55 -13.85
CA MET A 64 12.71 -5.03 -14.90
C MET A 64 13.63 -6.11 -15.50
N MET A 65 14.00 -7.13 -14.72
CA MET A 65 14.83 -8.25 -15.18
C MET A 65 14.04 -9.30 -15.97
N THR A 66 12.77 -9.52 -15.61
CA THR A 66 11.92 -10.57 -16.19
C THR A 66 10.77 -10.02 -17.04
N GLY A 67 10.67 -8.69 -17.17
CA GLY A 67 9.61 -8.00 -17.89
C GLY A 67 9.74 -8.20 -19.38
N ASN A 68 9.05 -9.22 -19.88
CA ASN A 68 8.75 -9.44 -21.29
C ASN A 68 7.25 -9.19 -21.51
#